data_AF-A0A366W759-F1
#
_entry.id   AF-A0A366W759-F1
#
_cell.length_a   1.000
_cell.length_b   1.000
_cell.length_c   1.000
_cell.angle_alpha   90.00
_cell.angle_beta   90.00
_cell.angle_gamma   90.00
#
_symmetry.space_group_name_H-M   'P 1'
#
loop_
_entity.id
_entity.type
_entity.pdbx_description
1 polymer ?
#
loop_
_entity_poly.entity_id
_entity_poly.type
_entity_poly.pdbx_seq_one_letter_code
_entity_poly.pdbx_strand_id
1 'polypeptide(L)' 'MVVAVVEGGALYFVRTDHIGRPIFATDTLGAKVWEASYLPFGGVQTSTGSNSELRFPGQWFQSETGLHQNWMRD' A
#
# COMPACT_ATOMS: atom_id res chain seq x y z
N MET A 1 -0.04 -11.93 2.70
CA MET A 1 1.05 -10.94 2.48
C MET A 1 1.09 -10.63 0.99
N VAL A 2 0.95 -9.36 0.61
CA VAL A 2 1.04 -8.98 -0.81
C VAL A 2 2.52 -8.93 -1.21
N VAL A 3 2.86 -9.49 -2.37
CA VAL A 3 4.25 -9.58 -2.84
C VAL A 3 4.44 -8.75 -4.11
N ALA A 4 3.40 -8.65 -4.93
CA ALA A 4 3.39 -7.82 -6.12
C ALA A 4 1.96 -7.42 -6.50
N VAL A 5 1.84 -6.37 -7.31
CA VAL A 5 0.60 -5.90 -7.90
C VAL A 5 0.77 -5.67 -9.38
N VAL A 6 -0.27 -6.01 -10.13
CA VAL A 6 -0.36 -5.74 -11.57
C VAL A 6 -1.47 -4.72 -11.78
N GLU A 7 -1.11 -3.57 -12.32
CA GLU A 7 -2.05 -2.47 -12.59
C GLU A 7 -1.77 -1.92 -14.00
N GLY A 8 -2.81 -1.77 -14.82
CA GLY A 8 -2.65 -1.26 -16.19
C GLY A 8 -1.70 -2.08 -17.08
N GLY A 9 -1.43 -3.35 -16.73
CA GLY A 9 -0.45 -4.21 -17.41
C GLY A 9 0.99 -4.06 -16.93
N ALA A 10 1.26 -3.19 -15.97
CA ALA A 10 2.57 -3.03 -15.33
C ALA A 10 2.66 -3.83 -14.03
N LEU A 11 3.83 -4.43 -13.77
CA LEU A 11 4.12 -5.19 -12.55
C LEU A 11 4.91 -4.35 -11.56
N TYR A 12 4.44 -4.32 -10.31
CA TYR A 12 5.07 -3.63 -9.20
C TYR A 12 5.35 -4.59 -8.05
N PHE A 13 6.57 -4.58 -7.53
CA PHE A 13 6.99 -5.41 -6.40
C PHE A 13 6.81 -4.65 -5.10
N VAL A 14 6.03 -5.21 -4.17
CA VAL A 14 5.69 -4.56 -2.90
C VAL A 14 6.61 -5.09 -1.81
N ARG A 15 7.21 -4.18 -1.03
CA ARG A 15 7.91 -4.50 0.22
C ARG A 15 7.03 -4.15 1.40
N THR A 16 6.94 -5.09 2.33
CA THR A 16 6.20 -4.92 3.59
C THR A 16 7.13 -4.84 4.79
N ASP A 17 6.66 -4.25 5.89
CA ASP A 17 7.33 -4.31 7.19
C ASP A 17 7.16 -5.69 7.87
N HIS A 18 7.68 -5.80 9.09
CA HIS A 18 7.64 -7.02 9.91
C HIS A 18 6.22 -7.46 10.32
N ILE A 19 5.21 -6.58 10.21
CA ILE A 19 3.79 -6.91 10.44
C ILE A 19 3.00 -7.02 9.14
N GLY A 20 3.67 -6.98 7.98
CA GLY A 20 3.06 -7.17 6.67
C GLY A 20 2.43 -5.91 6.07
N ARG A 21 2.69 -4.71 6.60
CA ARG A 21 2.22 -3.45 6.03
C ARG A 21 3.09 -3.03 4.84
N PRO A 22 2.52 -2.71 3.66
CA PRO A 22 3.28 -2.16 2.54
C PRO A 22 3.99 -0.86 2.94
N ILE A 23 5.30 -0.75 2.69
CA ILE A 23 6.08 0.48 2.93
C ILE A 23 6.48 1.13 1.61
N PHE A 24 6.86 0.35 0.62
CA PHE A 24 7.22 0.87 -0.70
C PHE A 24 7.01 -0.17 -1.79
N ALA A 25 6.90 0.31 -3.03
CA ALA A 25 6.83 -0.52 -4.22
C ALA A 25 7.90 -0.09 -5.23
N THR A 26 8.44 -1.08 -5.93
CA THR A 26 9.41 -0.87 -7.02
C THR A 26 8.84 -1.38 -8.34
N ASP A 27 9.23 -0.75 -9.44
CA ASP A 27 8.99 -1.29 -10.78
C ASP A 27 9.90 -2.50 -11.07
N THR A 28 9.80 -3.03 -12.29
CA THR A 28 10.64 -4.14 -12.78
C THR A 28 12.11 -3.77 -12.96
N LEU A 29 12.44 -2.46 -12.99
CA LEU A 29 13.80 -1.94 -13.07
C LEU A 29 14.39 -1.69 -11.67
N GLY A 30 13.61 -1.86 -10.61
CA GLY A 30 14.00 -1.63 -9.23
C GLY A 30 13.89 -0.18 -8.78
N ALA A 31 13.32 0.72 -9.59
CA ALA A 31 13.08 2.10 -9.19
C ALA A 31 11.89 2.16 -8.23
N LYS A 32 12.03 2.95 -7.15
CA LYS A 32 10.94 3.14 -6.18
C LYS A 32 9.88 4.05 -6.79
N VAL A 33 8.71 3.48 -7.07
CA VAL A 33 7.58 4.18 -7.72
C VAL A 33 6.53 4.66 -6.74
N TRP A 34 6.50 4.06 -5.55
CA TRP A 34 5.60 4.43 -4.47
C TRP A 34 6.26 4.16 -3.12
N GLU A 35 6.03 5.06 -2.17
CA GLU A 35 6.46 4.91 -0.78
C GLU A 35 5.38 5.48 0.14
N ALA A 36 5.20 4.85 1.30
CA ALA A 36 4.40 5.38 2.38
C ALA A 36 5.10 5.20 3.73
N SER A 37 5.12 6.28 4.50
CA SER A 37 5.41 6.24 5.92
C SER A 37 4.11 6.32 6.69
N TYR A 38 4.07 5.69 7.85
CA TYR A 38 2.86 5.68 8.66
C TYR A 38 3.21 5.87 10.13
N LEU A 39 2.24 6.40 10.85
CA LEU A 39 2.24 6.52 12.30
C LEU A 39 2.15 5.13 12.97
N PRO A 40 2.46 5.04 14.28
CA PRO A 40 2.44 3.78 15.03
C PRO A 40 1.09 3.04 14.98
N PHE A 41 -0.01 3.79 14.83
CA PHE A 41 -1.37 3.25 14.77
C PHE A 41 -1.95 3.16 13.34
N GLY A 42 -1.09 3.25 12.31
CA GLY A 42 -1.49 2.95 10.93
C GLY A 42 -2.04 4.12 10.10
N GLY A 43 -2.12 5.32 10.67
CA GLY A 43 -2.37 6.53 9.87
C GLY A 43 -1.21 6.79 8.90
N VAL A 44 -1.50 7.07 7.63
CA VAL A 44 -0.48 7.47 6.65
C VAL A 44 0.08 8.83 7.04
N GLN A 45 1.38 8.91 7.28
CA GLN A 45 2.06 10.16 7.59
C GLN A 45 2.51 10.87 6.32
N THR A 46 3.11 10.14 5.39
CA THR A 46 3.47 10.64 4.06
C THR A 46 3.30 9.54 3.03
N SER A 47 2.91 9.90 1.80
CA SER A 47 2.98 9.00 0.66
C SER A 47 3.47 9.76 -0.56
N THR A 48 4.36 9.14 -1.34
CA THR A 48 4.90 9.68 -2.59
C THR A 48 4.70 8.68 -3.72
N GLY A 49 4.53 9.20 -4.94
CA GLY A 49 4.33 8.40 -6.15
C GLY A 49 2.86 8.13 -6.49
N SER A 50 2.63 7.48 -7.63
CA SER A 50 1.29 7.05 -8.04
C SER A 50 0.79 6.04 -7.01
N ASN A 51 -0.29 6.42 -6.32
CA ASN A 51 -0.78 5.72 -5.16
C ASN A 51 -1.24 4.31 -5.55
N SER A 52 -0.46 3.27 -5.24
CA SER A 52 -1.00 1.93 -5.22
C SER A 52 -2.07 1.90 -4.14
N GLU A 53 -3.33 1.60 -4.47
CA GLU A 53 -4.46 1.51 -3.53
C GLU A 53 -4.25 0.46 -2.41
N LEU A 54 -3.10 -0.22 -2.42
CA LEU A 54 -2.63 -1.16 -1.43
C LEU A 54 -2.37 -0.49 -0.08
N ARG A 55 -3.03 -1.00 0.95
CA ARG A 55 -2.80 -0.65 2.36
C ARG A 55 -2.56 -1.92 3.18
N PHE A 56 -2.82 -1.88 4.49
CA PHE A 56 -2.62 -3.04 5.39
C PHE A 56 -3.21 -4.33 4.80
N PRO A 57 -2.68 -5.51 5.16
CA PRO A 57 -3.23 -6.78 4.68
C PRO A 57 -4.75 -6.86 4.88
N GLY A 58 -5.51 -6.92 3.78
CA GLY A 58 -6.98 -6.98 3.79
C GLY A 58 -7.71 -5.63 3.84
N GLN A 59 -7.01 -4.51 3.95
CA GLN A 59 -7.60 -3.17 3.93
C GLN A 59 -7.59 -2.57 2.53
N TRP A 60 -8.76 -2.10 2.07
CA TRP A 60 -8.89 -1.21 0.92
C TRP A 60 -9.30 0.19 1.39
N PHE A 61 -8.73 1.21 0.76
CA PHE A 61 -9.08 2.60 1.07
C PHE A 61 -10.38 2.97 0.35
N GLN A 62 -11.41 3.31 1.10
CA GLN A 62 -12.65 3.83 0.52
C GLN A 62 -12.58 5.37 0.50
N SER A 63 -12.35 5.92 -0.69
CA SER A 63 -12.17 7.38 -0.89
C SER A 63 -13.37 8.23 -0.51
N GLU A 64 -14.57 7.64 -0.48
CA GLU A 64 -15.82 8.33 -0.13
C GLU A 64 -15.97 8.61 1.37
N THR A 65 -15.41 7.76 2.23
CA THR A 65 -15.53 7.87 3.71
C THR A 65 -14.21 8.22 4.39
N GLY A 66 -13.08 8.09 3.70
CA GLY A 66 -11.75 8.26 4.28
C GLY A 66 -11.36 7.14 5.26
N LEU A 67 -12.13 6.05 5.29
CA LEU A 67 -11.95 4.92 6.19
C LEU A 67 -11.25 3.73 5.50
N HIS A 68 -10.65 2.88 6.32
CA HIS A 68 -9.89 1.71 5.87
C HIS A 68 -10.72 0.45 6.09
N GLN A 69 -11.31 -0.08 5.03
CA GLN A 69 -12.28 -1.16 5.14
C GLN A 69 -11.61 -2.52 5.17
N ASN A 70 -11.84 -3.33 6.21
CA ASN A 70 -11.43 -4.73 6.32
C ASN A 70 -12.62 -5.65 6.62
N TRP A 71 -13.60 -5.68 5.70
CA TRP A 71 -14.82 -6.52 5.71
C TRP A 71 -15.63 -6.56 7.02
N MET A 72 -15.10 -7.20 8.08
CA MET A 72 -15.74 -7.29 9.41
C MET A 72 -15.23 -6.25 10.42
N ARG A 73 -14.38 -5.31 10.04
CA ARG A 73 -13.99 -4.18 10.89
C ARG A 73 -13.63 -2.95 10.07
N ASP A 74 -14.20 -1.82 10.51
CA ASP A 74 -13.87 -0.45 10.11
C ASP A 74 -12.59 0.07 10.79
#